data_AF-A0A2V7TUW1-F1
#
_entry.id   AF-A0A2V7TUW1-F1
#
_cell.length_a   1.000
_cell.length_b   1.000
_cell.length_c   1.000
_cell.angle_alpha   90.00
_cell.angle_beta   90.00
_cell.angle_gamma   90.00
#
_symmetry.space_group_name_H-M   'P 1'
#
loop_
_entity.id
_entity.type
_entity.pdbx_description
1 polymer ?
#
loop_
_entity_poly.entity_id
_entity_poly.type
_entity_poly.pdbx_seq_one_letter_code
_entity_poly.pdbx_strand_id
1 'polypeptide(L)'
;MRTDPGTIADPAAIAAARRLRAASTFLELALAVVIAGSVAAIGSVHPWAYWPLWYACAGIAALLVYRTLVIRNLRRLIGRRRFGFHTSGRWLVIDGTSAYGRPGWSFDLERPLLPPAPLLLPGVVFLALVIAQLVPLPPGWATTLNPDRGFVSVAESRAWAPITVDAESTLRGAAFVVAALLLHLGAVAALDRGEARRRFQRFVALLGLAVALVALTQVAVNARLIYGIFAPIESDTFFGPFVNRNHFAGYMLLVVPMALAVLARAHRHYEWRVGARPDARRRLVALASPEGAALMLAAVPALAGISALVASTSRGGILAFLLGLVLAGIGLRRQRGVPPWMFAVALGLMAVAWFGAERLETRFRASAADSTGRTVVWWESLGMLRHAWLTGYGFNTFGLATSRSTPWQLPLGATPWPSDVAEAARVGAMIGYRTPSRIPAIVWYREAHNDYVQVAVECGVVGLLVTLWAAIRVLKAARREPWVLASLTGVLLHAVVEFDLQIPAIPVLFVCVAALRADRSGRDKGAARSLRGPGDEAFRAGREGGASVRIAARQTSSTGIAGIWRSKSTNECIRTAATAARSQGSRRTEARTANAAQSAIRMPGMPVSTSVCT
;
A
#
# COMPACT_ATOMS: atom_id res chain seq x y z
N MET A 1 -1.66 -42.80 22.80
CA MET A 1 -2.09 -41.42 22.46
C MET A 1 -2.78 -41.45 21.10
N ARG A 2 -4.12 -41.43 21.07
CA ARG A 2 -4.88 -41.26 19.83
C ARG A 2 -4.76 -39.78 19.43
N THR A 3 -4.05 -39.49 18.36
CA THR A 3 -4.04 -38.15 17.74
C THR A 3 -5.44 -37.87 17.20
N ASP A 4 -6.08 -36.80 17.68
CA ASP A 4 -7.33 -36.30 17.10
C ASP A 4 -7.16 -36.10 15.59
N PRO A 5 -8.18 -36.40 14.76
CA PRO A 5 -8.11 -36.44 13.30
C PRO A 5 -7.78 -35.10 12.59
N GLY A 6 -7.38 -34.07 13.33
CA GLY A 6 -6.94 -32.77 12.82
C GLY A 6 -5.56 -32.32 13.31
N THR A 7 -4.73 -33.19 13.90
CA THR A 7 -3.39 -32.80 14.41
C THR A 7 -2.24 -33.57 13.74
N ILE A 8 -1.13 -32.89 13.45
CA ILE A 8 0.09 -33.50 12.87
C ILE A 8 1.24 -33.35 13.85
N ALA A 9 1.79 -34.48 14.29
CA ALA A 9 2.96 -34.57 15.16
C ALA A 9 4.25 -34.97 14.42
N ASP A 10 4.22 -35.14 13.10
CA ASP A 10 5.39 -35.50 12.29
C ASP A 10 6.52 -34.46 12.45
N PRO A 11 7.72 -34.85 12.94
CA PRO A 11 8.86 -33.96 13.11
C PRO A 11 9.28 -33.26 11.82
N ALA A 12 9.20 -33.93 10.66
CA ALA A 12 9.59 -33.35 9.38
C ALA A 12 8.62 -32.23 8.96
N ALA A 13 7.30 -32.48 9.07
CA ALA A 13 6.28 -31.47 8.85
C ALA A 13 6.42 -30.27 9.82
N ILE A 14 6.68 -30.52 11.10
CA ILE A 14 6.87 -29.46 12.11
C ILE A 14 8.11 -28.61 11.78
N ALA A 15 9.24 -29.25 11.43
CA ALA A 15 10.46 -28.55 11.05
C ALA A 15 10.26 -27.69 9.80
N ALA A 16 9.61 -28.23 8.77
CA ALA A 16 9.28 -27.49 7.56
C ALA A 16 8.33 -26.31 7.84
N ALA A 17 7.33 -26.50 8.70
CA ALA A 17 6.42 -25.43 9.14
C ALA A 17 7.17 -24.32 9.89
N ARG A 18 8.12 -24.66 10.77
CA ARG A 18 8.97 -23.67 11.46
C ARG A 18 9.84 -22.89 10.47
N ARG A 19 10.44 -23.57 9.48
CA ARG A 19 11.17 -22.91 8.39
C ARG A 19 10.29 -21.96 7.58
N LEU A 20 9.04 -22.33 7.29
CA LEU A 20 8.10 -21.45 6.59
C LEU A 20 7.77 -20.21 7.41
N ARG A 21 7.56 -20.37 8.73
CA ARG A 21 7.35 -19.25 9.64
C ARG A 21 8.57 -18.34 9.65
N ALA A 22 9.77 -18.89 9.85
CA ALA A 22 11.01 -18.13 9.84
C ALA A 22 11.20 -17.37 8.52
N ALA A 23 11.11 -18.06 7.38
CA ALA A 23 11.26 -17.44 6.06
C ALA A 23 10.23 -16.32 5.82
N SER A 24 8.99 -16.49 6.27
CA SER A 24 7.96 -15.44 6.15
C SER A 24 8.26 -14.24 7.05
N THR A 25 8.76 -14.46 8.27
CA THR A 25 9.17 -13.38 9.18
C THR A 25 10.38 -12.63 8.64
N PHE A 26 11.40 -13.34 8.15
CA PHE A 26 12.58 -12.72 7.54
C PHE A 26 12.21 -11.91 6.30
N LEU A 27 11.22 -12.35 5.52
CA LEU A 27 10.78 -11.61 4.33
C LEU A 27 10.08 -10.31 4.73
N GLU A 28 9.24 -10.33 5.76
CA GLU A 28 8.63 -9.12 6.32
C GLU A 28 9.69 -8.16 6.90
N LEU A 29 10.71 -8.69 7.60
CA LEU A 29 11.82 -7.89 8.15
C LEU A 29 12.69 -7.28 7.05
N ALA A 30 13.04 -8.05 6.02
CA ALA A 30 13.84 -7.58 4.90
C ALA A 30 13.15 -6.41 4.16
N LEU A 31 11.82 -6.50 3.95
CA LEU A 31 11.04 -5.39 3.41
C LEU A 31 11.11 -4.15 4.31
N ALA A 32 10.95 -4.32 5.63
CA ALA A 32 11.04 -3.20 6.56
C ALA A 32 12.43 -2.54 6.55
N VAL A 33 13.50 -3.33 6.50
CA VAL A 33 14.89 -2.85 6.43
C VAL A 33 15.13 -2.08 5.14
N VAL A 34 14.69 -2.59 3.98
CA VAL A 34 14.85 -1.87 2.69
C VAL A 34 14.10 -0.55 2.68
N ILE A 35 12.85 -0.54 3.17
CA ILE A 35 12.04 0.69 3.22
C ILE A 35 12.67 1.71 4.18
N ALA A 36 13.01 1.32 5.41
CA ALA A 36 13.63 2.22 6.37
C ALA A 36 15.02 2.71 5.90
N GLY A 37 15.82 1.80 5.33
CA GLY A 37 17.13 2.09 4.78
C GLY A 37 17.09 3.07 3.60
N SER A 38 16.10 2.95 2.72
CA SER A 38 15.93 3.89 1.59
C SER A 38 15.69 5.33 2.05
N VAL A 39 14.98 5.51 3.16
CA VAL A 39 14.76 6.83 3.76
C VAL A 39 16.00 7.32 4.50
N ALA A 40 16.62 6.45 5.31
CA ALA A 40 17.85 6.75 6.04
C ALA A 40 19.01 7.15 5.11
N ALA A 41 19.04 6.61 3.89
CA ALA A 41 19.97 6.96 2.83
C ALA A 41 19.57 8.27 2.09
N ILE A 42 19.07 9.26 2.81
CA ILE A 42 18.73 10.61 2.30
C ILE A 42 17.71 10.54 1.15
N GLY A 43 16.70 9.67 1.29
CA GLY A 43 15.72 9.45 0.21
C GLY A 43 16.32 8.86 -1.08
N SER A 44 17.57 8.38 -1.04
CA SER A 44 18.33 7.65 -2.08
C SER A 44 18.71 8.43 -3.35
N VAL A 45 19.06 9.72 -3.24
CA VAL A 45 19.57 10.52 -4.36
C VAL A 45 21.02 10.12 -4.75
N HIS A 46 21.77 9.51 -3.83
CA HIS A 46 23.21 9.29 -4.01
C HIS A 46 23.57 7.90 -4.57
N PRO A 47 24.51 7.82 -5.55
CA PRO A 47 24.89 6.56 -6.17
C PRO A 47 25.37 5.46 -5.22
N TRP A 48 26.01 5.82 -4.10
CA TRP A 48 26.46 4.83 -3.11
C TRP A 48 25.31 4.01 -2.52
N ALA A 49 24.09 4.56 -2.48
CA ALA A 49 22.92 3.90 -1.93
C ALA A 49 22.32 2.84 -2.88
N TYR A 50 22.74 2.82 -4.15
CA TYR A 50 22.19 1.90 -5.16
C TYR A 50 22.65 0.46 -4.90
N TRP A 51 23.92 0.27 -4.55
CA TRP A 51 24.47 -1.05 -4.26
C TRP A 51 23.76 -1.76 -3.10
N PRO A 52 23.64 -1.16 -1.89
CA PRO A 52 22.87 -1.76 -0.80
C PRO A 52 21.43 -2.10 -1.20
N LEU A 53 20.76 -1.24 -1.97
CA LEU A 53 19.40 -1.47 -2.44
C LEU A 53 19.33 -2.70 -3.35
N TRP A 54 20.23 -2.84 -4.32
CA TRP A 54 20.28 -3.98 -5.24
C TRP A 54 20.57 -5.28 -4.50
N TYR A 55 21.56 -5.31 -3.60
CA TYR A 55 21.87 -6.49 -2.78
C TYR A 55 20.67 -6.90 -1.92
N ALA A 56 19.98 -5.95 -1.31
CA ALA A 56 18.82 -6.24 -0.49
C ALA A 56 17.65 -6.79 -1.33
N CYS A 57 17.41 -6.25 -2.53
CA CYS A 57 16.40 -6.78 -3.45
C CYS A 57 16.73 -8.20 -3.93
N ALA A 58 18.00 -8.47 -4.24
CA ALA A 58 18.47 -9.83 -4.57
C ALA A 58 18.30 -10.80 -3.39
N GLY A 59 18.61 -10.37 -2.17
CA GLY A 59 18.39 -11.16 -0.94
C GLY A 59 16.90 -11.47 -0.70
N ILE A 60 16.01 -10.51 -0.93
CA ILE A 60 14.55 -10.71 -0.88
C ILE A 60 14.11 -11.76 -1.90
N ALA A 61 14.65 -11.72 -3.12
CA ALA A 61 14.36 -12.70 -4.16
C ALA A 61 14.83 -14.11 -3.76
N ALA A 62 16.05 -14.25 -3.24
CA ALA A 62 16.58 -15.52 -2.74
C ALA A 62 15.72 -16.09 -1.60
N LEU A 63 15.31 -15.22 -0.67
CA LEU A 63 14.44 -15.61 0.44
C LEU A 63 13.03 -16.03 -0.03
N LEU A 64 12.50 -15.37 -1.06
CA LEU A 64 11.25 -15.74 -1.71
C LEU A 64 11.32 -17.11 -2.37
N VAL A 65 12.42 -17.42 -3.06
CA VAL A 65 12.67 -18.74 -3.65
C VAL A 65 12.73 -19.80 -2.54
N TYR A 66 13.52 -19.57 -1.49
CA TYR A 66 13.60 -20.47 -0.34
C TYR A 66 12.23 -20.72 0.30
N ARG A 67 11.47 -19.66 0.59
CA ARG A 67 10.11 -19.74 1.11
C ARG A 67 9.21 -20.60 0.22
N THR A 68 9.31 -20.43 -1.10
CA THR A 68 8.53 -21.18 -2.10
C THR A 68 8.87 -22.67 -2.09
N LEU A 69 10.17 -23.02 -1.98
CA LEU A 69 10.62 -24.40 -1.85
C LEU A 69 10.10 -25.05 -0.57
N VAL A 70 10.12 -24.33 0.56
CA VAL A 70 9.56 -24.83 1.83
C VAL A 70 8.05 -25.08 1.72
N ILE A 71 7.29 -24.20 1.06
CA ILE A 71 5.86 -24.42 0.81
C ILE A 71 5.63 -25.66 -0.05
N ARG A 72 6.41 -25.86 -1.11
CA ARG A 72 6.33 -27.07 -1.95
C ARG A 72 6.61 -28.34 -1.14
N ASN A 73 7.61 -28.31 -0.27
CA ASN A 73 7.91 -29.44 0.61
C ASN A 73 6.74 -29.71 1.58
N LEU A 74 6.20 -28.68 2.24
CA LEU A 74 5.03 -28.83 3.12
C LEU A 74 3.82 -29.40 2.39
N ARG A 75 3.56 -28.99 1.15
CA ARG A 75 2.47 -29.57 0.35
C ARG A 75 2.64 -31.06 0.08
N ARG A 76 3.87 -31.56 -0.02
CA ARG A 76 4.15 -33.00 -0.16
C ARG A 76 3.92 -33.75 1.15
N LEU A 77 4.30 -33.15 2.28
CA LEU A 77 4.20 -33.78 3.59
C LEU A 77 2.77 -33.82 4.14
N ILE A 78 2.03 -32.71 4.01
CA ILE A 78 0.73 -32.54 4.70
C ILE A 78 -0.42 -32.18 3.76
N GLY A 79 -0.17 -32.20 2.44
CA GLY A 79 -1.15 -31.83 1.43
C GLY A 79 -1.37 -30.32 1.30
N ARG A 80 -2.33 -29.94 0.44
CA ARG A 80 -2.76 -28.55 0.26
C ARG A 80 -3.88 -28.24 1.26
N ARG A 81 -3.53 -27.99 2.51
CA ARG A 81 -4.49 -27.69 3.58
C ARG A 81 -4.08 -26.45 4.36
N ARG A 82 -5.02 -25.88 5.12
CA ARG A 82 -4.70 -24.83 6.09
C ARG A 82 -4.15 -25.48 7.34
N PHE A 83 -3.10 -24.89 7.91
CA PHE A 83 -2.56 -25.37 9.18
C PHE A 83 -2.17 -24.21 10.10
N GLY A 84 -2.23 -24.46 11.40
CA GLY A 84 -1.73 -23.59 12.44
C GLY A 84 -0.78 -24.33 13.38
N PHE A 85 -0.06 -23.59 14.20
CA PHE A 85 0.69 -24.17 15.31
C PHE A 85 -0.21 -24.28 16.54
N HIS A 86 -0.16 -25.41 17.23
CA HIS A 86 -0.72 -25.50 18.57
C HIS A 86 -0.02 -24.51 19.52
N THR A 87 -0.69 -24.10 20.61
CA THR A 87 -0.15 -23.15 21.60
C THR A 87 1.17 -23.63 22.22
N SER A 88 1.34 -24.94 22.38
CA SER A 88 2.58 -25.58 22.84
C SER A 88 3.72 -25.55 21.81
N GLY A 89 3.44 -25.28 20.53
CA GLY A 89 4.42 -25.31 19.43
C GLY A 89 4.97 -26.70 19.08
N ARG A 90 4.43 -27.77 19.69
CA ARG A 90 4.89 -29.16 19.55
C ARG A 90 4.20 -29.94 18.43
N TRP A 91 3.03 -29.51 17.96
CA TRP A 91 2.33 -30.14 16.84
C TRP A 91 1.56 -29.09 16.02
N LEU A 92 1.17 -29.49 14.81
CA LEU A 92 0.37 -28.66 13.91
C LEU A 92 -1.11 -29.04 14.04
N VAL A 93 -1.99 -28.08 13.77
CA VAL A 93 -3.44 -28.26 13.71
C VAL A 93 -3.90 -27.98 12.28
N ILE A 94 -4.47 -28.97 11.59
CA ILE A 94 -5.03 -28.88 10.24
C ILE A 94 -6.49 -28.41 10.33
N ASP A 95 -6.90 -27.46 9.49
CA ASP A 95 -8.28 -26.97 9.32
C ASP A 95 -8.99 -26.49 10.60
N GLY A 96 -8.29 -26.50 11.73
CA GLY A 96 -8.72 -25.89 12.96
C GLY A 96 -8.66 -24.38 12.79
N THR A 97 -9.82 -23.77 12.53
CA THR A 97 -10.11 -22.52 13.22
C THR A 97 -9.69 -22.74 14.67
N SER A 98 -8.69 -22.00 15.16
CA SER A 98 -8.19 -22.24 16.51
C SER A 98 -9.39 -22.31 17.45
N ALA A 99 -9.58 -23.44 18.14
CA ALA A 99 -10.72 -23.65 19.03
C ALA A 99 -10.84 -22.54 20.10
N TYR A 100 -9.79 -21.73 20.24
CA TYR A 100 -9.61 -20.68 21.23
C TYR A 100 -9.65 -19.26 20.67
N GLY A 101 -10.00 -19.04 19.39
CA GLY A 101 -10.17 -17.69 18.82
C GLY A 101 -8.91 -16.80 18.84
N ARG A 102 -7.75 -17.35 19.24
CA ARG A 102 -6.47 -16.64 19.20
C ARG A 102 -5.91 -16.69 17.78
N PRO A 103 -5.46 -15.56 17.21
CA PRO A 103 -4.80 -15.51 15.92
C PRO A 103 -3.40 -16.13 16.04
N GLY A 104 -3.33 -17.46 16.09
CA GLY A 104 -2.09 -18.17 15.82
C GLY A 104 -1.72 -18.02 14.35
N TRP A 105 -0.42 -18.11 14.04
CA TRP A 105 0.09 -18.16 12.66
C TRP A 105 -0.61 -19.30 11.91
N SER A 106 -1.60 -18.94 11.10
CA SER A 106 -2.27 -19.83 10.17
C SER A 106 -1.64 -19.65 8.78
N PHE A 107 -1.18 -20.76 8.22
CA PHE A 107 -0.67 -20.84 6.87
C PHE A 107 -1.69 -21.57 6.01
N ASP A 108 -1.94 -21.01 4.83
CA ASP A 108 -2.91 -21.53 3.89
C ASP A 108 -2.15 -22.07 2.67
N LEU A 109 -1.93 -23.39 2.64
CA LEU A 109 -1.16 -24.04 1.57
C LEU A 109 -1.96 -24.18 0.28
N GLU A 110 -3.27 -23.91 0.29
CA GLU A 110 -4.11 -23.94 -0.91
C GLU A 110 -3.80 -22.76 -1.84
N ARG A 111 -3.43 -21.61 -1.25
CA ARG A 111 -3.08 -20.37 -1.97
C ARG A 111 -1.99 -20.60 -3.03
N PRO A 112 -1.99 -19.84 -4.14
CA PRO A 112 -0.89 -19.90 -5.10
C PRO A 112 0.45 -19.58 -4.42
N LEU A 113 1.55 -20.16 -4.92
CA LEU A 113 2.90 -19.91 -4.38
C LEU A 113 3.27 -18.43 -4.44
N LEU A 114 2.88 -17.78 -5.53
CA LEU A 114 2.95 -16.34 -5.72
C LEU A 114 1.53 -15.81 -5.91
N PRO A 115 1.04 -14.95 -5.00
CA PRO A 115 -0.21 -14.23 -5.21
C PRO A 115 -0.11 -13.32 -6.44
N PRO A 116 -1.24 -12.86 -7.02
CA PRO A 116 -1.16 -12.06 -8.22
C PRO A 116 -0.52 -10.70 -7.92
N ALA A 117 0.54 -10.37 -8.66
CA ALA A 117 1.34 -9.16 -8.53
C ALA A 117 0.95 -8.16 -9.62
N PRO A 118 0.26 -7.03 -9.29
CA PRO A 118 -0.27 -6.12 -10.30
C PRO A 118 0.80 -5.47 -11.19
N LEU A 119 2.01 -5.25 -10.67
CA LEU A 119 3.11 -4.63 -11.41
C LEU A 119 4.00 -5.61 -12.18
N LEU A 120 3.87 -6.93 -11.95
CA LEU A 120 4.79 -7.91 -12.54
C LEU A 120 4.76 -7.88 -14.07
N LEU A 121 3.57 -8.07 -14.66
CA LEU A 121 3.44 -8.11 -16.11
C LEU A 121 3.81 -6.76 -16.79
N PRO A 122 3.25 -5.60 -16.39
CA PRO A 122 3.66 -4.33 -16.98
C PRO A 122 5.15 -4.03 -16.76
N GLY A 123 5.71 -4.37 -15.60
CA GLY A 123 7.14 -4.15 -15.36
C GLY A 123 8.05 -5.08 -16.17
N VAL A 124 7.65 -6.33 -16.44
CA VAL A 124 8.39 -7.23 -17.35
C VAL A 124 8.33 -6.71 -18.80
N VAL A 125 7.17 -6.23 -19.24
CA VAL A 125 7.03 -5.60 -20.56
C VAL A 125 7.89 -4.33 -20.64
N PHE A 126 7.87 -3.48 -19.61
CA PHE A 126 8.71 -2.30 -19.54
C PHE A 126 10.19 -2.66 -19.57
N LEU A 127 10.62 -3.66 -18.78
CA LEU A 127 12.00 -4.15 -18.80
C LEU A 127 12.40 -4.67 -20.18
N ALA A 128 11.51 -5.38 -20.88
CA ALA A 128 11.77 -5.83 -22.24
C ALA A 128 11.97 -4.66 -23.22
N LEU A 129 11.23 -3.55 -23.05
CA LEU A 129 11.45 -2.32 -23.82
C LEU A 129 12.82 -1.70 -23.52
N VAL A 130 13.19 -1.62 -22.24
CA VAL A 130 14.51 -1.09 -21.84
C VAL A 130 15.65 -1.96 -22.37
N ILE A 131 15.50 -3.29 -22.31
CA ILE A 131 16.48 -4.22 -22.90
C ILE A 131 16.54 -4.04 -24.43
N ALA A 132 15.41 -3.85 -25.10
CA ALA A 132 15.38 -3.59 -26.54
C ALA A 132 16.14 -2.31 -26.93
N GLN A 133 16.15 -1.28 -26.07
CA GLN A 133 16.96 -0.07 -26.30
C GLN A 133 18.48 -0.33 -26.27
N LEU A 134 18.92 -1.39 -25.58
CA LEU A 134 20.32 -1.81 -25.46
C LEU A 134 20.78 -2.77 -26.56
N VAL A 135 19.86 -3.39 -27.30
CA VAL A 135 20.21 -4.34 -28.37
C VAL A 135 20.86 -3.56 -29.52
N PRO A 136 22.10 -3.90 -29.92
CA PRO A 136 22.74 -3.26 -31.06
C PRO A 136 21.96 -3.58 -32.35
N LEU A 137 21.62 -2.55 -33.10
CA LEU A 137 20.91 -2.66 -34.37
C LEU A 137 21.87 -2.55 -35.56
N PRO A 138 21.48 -3.04 -36.75
CA PRO A 138 22.27 -2.87 -37.96
C PRO A 138 22.58 -1.39 -38.26
N PRO A 139 23.65 -1.11 -39.02
CA PRO A 139 24.04 0.24 -39.39
C PRO A 139 22.88 1.08 -39.95
N GLY A 140 22.77 2.33 -39.49
CA GLY A 140 21.71 3.26 -39.91
C GLY A 140 20.36 3.12 -39.20
N TRP A 141 20.02 1.96 -38.62
CA TRP A 141 18.72 1.76 -37.96
C TRP A 141 18.60 2.58 -36.68
N ALA A 142 19.62 2.54 -35.82
CA ALA A 142 19.62 3.29 -34.57
C ALA A 142 19.55 4.81 -34.80
N THR A 143 20.24 5.33 -35.81
CA THR A 143 20.17 6.75 -36.21
C THR A 143 18.82 7.13 -36.84
N THR A 144 18.13 6.19 -37.48
CA THR A 144 16.80 6.45 -38.05
C THR A 144 15.73 6.53 -36.95
N LEU A 145 15.83 5.65 -35.94
CA LEU A 145 14.89 5.60 -34.82
C LEU A 145 15.15 6.66 -33.75
N ASN A 146 16.41 7.06 -33.59
CA ASN A 146 16.85 8.14 -32.71
C ASN A 146 17.91 9.01 -33.42
N PRO A 147 17.47 10.01 -34.20
CA PRO A 147 18.36 10.91 -34.95
C PRO A 147 19.30 11.74 -34.06
N ASP A 148 18.88 11.99 -32.82
CA ASP A 148 19.53 12.91 -31.88
C ASP A 148 20.54 12.21 -30.96
N ARG A 149 20.93 10.96 -31.27
CA ARG A 149 21.86 10.17 -30.43
C ARG A 149 23.32 10.69 -30.38
N GLY A 150 23.58 11.88 -30.91
CA GLY A 150 24.91 12.50 -31.00
C GLY A 150 25.55 12.39 -32.39
N PHE A 151 26.64 13.11 -32.60
CA PHE A 151 27.43 13.03 -33.83
C PHE A 151 28.06 11.65 -33.96
N VAL A 152 27.60 10.89 -34.94
CA VAL A 152 28.13 9.57 -35.27
C VAL A 152 29.23 9.75 -36.31
N SER A 153 30.46 9.34 -36.01
CA SER A 153 31.54 9.31 -37.01
C SER A 153 31.19 8.38 -38.18
N VAL A 154 31.83 8.54 -39.34
CA VAL A 154 31.59 7.65 -40.50
C VAL A 154 31.85 6.19 -40.13
N ALA A 155 32.83 5.91 -39.26
CA ALA A 155 33.10 4.57 -38.73
C ALA A 155 31.95 4.04 -37.86
N GLU A 156 31.43 4.85 -36.93
CA GLU A 156 30.30 4.46 -36.07
C GLU A 156 28.98 4.36 -36.84
N SER A 157 28.83 5.07 -37.95
CA SER A 157 27.63 4.99 -38.81
C SER A 157 27.52 3.64 -39.52
N ARG A 158 28.67 2.95 -39.67
CA ARG A 158 28.80 1.61 -40.25
C ARG A 158 28.86 0.51 -39.18
N ALA A 159 28.86 0.88 -37.91
CA ALA A 159 28.89 -0.07 -36.79
C ALA A 159 27.47 -0.43 -36.33
N TRP A 160 27.33 -1.62 -35.75
CA TRP A 160 26.13 -1.98 -35.03
C TRP A 160 26.07 -1.20 -33.72
N ALA A 161 24.94 -0.57 -33.44
CA ALA A 161 24.83 0.32 -32.30
C ALA A 161 23.41 0.34 -31.70
N PRO A 162 23.28 0.55 -30.38
CA PRO A 162 21.98 0.63 -29.72
C PRO A 162 21.25 1.95 -30.04
N ILE A 163 19.95 1.99 -29.72
CA ILE A 163 19.11 3.20 -29.87
C ILE A 163 19.37 4.19 -28.72
N THR A 164 19.69 3.68 -27.52
CA THR A 164 19.96 4.56 -26.38
C THR A 164 21.16 5.48 -26.62
N VAL A 165 21.07 6.70 -26.12
CA VAL A 165 22.17 7.69 -26.15
C VAL A 165 23.30 7.33 -25.18
N ASP A 166 23.00 6.57 -24.12
CA ASP A 166 24.01 6.09 -23.17
C ASP A 166 23.65 4.70 -22.61
N ALA A 167 24.43 3.70 -23.00
CA ALA A 167 24.19 2.31 -22.62
C ALA A 167 24.38 2.08 -21.11
N GLU A 168 25.31 2.79 -20.47
CA GLU A 168 25.56 2.62 -19.04
C GLU A 168 24.38 3.10 -18.20
N SER A 169 23.86 4.30 -18.51
CA SER A 169 22.70 4.86 -17.82
C SER A 169 21.44 4.05 -18.07
N THR A 170 21.22 3.54 -19.30
CA THR A 170 20.09 2.64 -19.58
C THR A 170 20.22 1.29 -18.88
N LEU A 171 21.42 0.72 -18.77
CA LEU A 171 21.66 -0.49 -17.99
C LEU A 171 21.37 -0.26 -16.50
N ARG A 172 21.77 0.90 -15.97
CA ARG A 172 21.47 1.31 -14.59
C ARG A 172 19.96 1.43 -14.37
N GLY A 173 19.24 2.03 -15.32
CA GLY A 173 17.77 2.08 -15.32
C GLY A 173 17.14 0.68 -15.33
N ALA A 174 17.64 -0.23 -16.17
CA ALA A 174 17.19 -1.63 -16.19
C ALA A 174 17.40 -2.33 -14.83
N ALA A 175 18.53 -2.08 -14.16
CA ALA A 175 18.79 -2.62 -12.82
C ALA A 175 17.78 -2.12 -11.78
N PHE A 176 17.36 -0.85 -11.84
CA PHE A 176 16.29 -0.32 -10.99
C PHE A 176 14.93 -0.97 -11.27
N VAL A 177 14.57 -1.19 -12.54
CA VAL A 177 13.34 -1.91 -12.91
C VAL A 177 13.35 -3.34 -12.36
N VAL A 178 14.47 -4.05 -12.50
CA VAL A 178 14.64 -5.41 -11.93
C VAL A 178 14.52 -5.37 -10.41
N ALA A 179 15.20 -4.45 -9.73
CA ALA A 179 15.13 -4.32 -8.28
C ALA A 179 13.69 -4.06 -7.80
N ALA A 180 12.96 -3.16 -8.47
CA ALA A 180 11.57 -2.85 -8.17
C ALA A 180 10.65 -4.07 -8.37
N LEU A 181 10.87 -4.87 -9.43
CA LEU A 181 10.14 -6.11 -9.69
C LEU A 181 10.40 -7.17 -8.61
N LEU A 182 11.66 -7.40 -8.24
CA LEU A 182 12.04 -8.35 -7.19
C LEU A 182 11.46 -7.95 -5.84
N LEU A 183 11.54 -6.66 -5.50
CA LEU A 183 10.96 -6.11 -4.29
C LEU A 183 9.44 -6.26 -4.28
N HIS A 184 8.76 -5.96 -5.39
CA HIS A 184 7.31 -6.13 -5.51
C HIS A 184 6.88 -7.61 -5.33
N LEU A 185 7.61 -8.56 -5.93
CA LEU A 185 7.33 -9.99 -5.76
C LEU A 185 7.50 -10.43 -4.29
N GLY A 186 8.57 -9.98 -3.64
CA GLY A 186 8.78 -10.20 -2.20
C GLY A 186 7.65 -9.61 -1.36
N ALA A 187 7.24 -8.38 -1.64
CA ALA A 187 6.14 -7.70 -0.97
C ALA A 187 4.80 -8.43 -1.14
N VAL A 188 4.47 -8.87 -2.36
CA VAL A 188 3.22 -9.61 -2.63
C VAL A 188 3.18 -10.93 -1.85
N ALA A 189 4.30 -11.63 -1.75
CA ALA A 189 4.39 -12.88 -0.99
C ALA A 189 4.36 -12.67 0.54
N ALA A 190 5.04 -11.64 1.05
CA ALA A 190 5.08 -11.30 2.47
C ALA A 190 3.72 -10.79 2.97
N LEU A 191 3.09 -9.92 2.18
CA LEU A 191 1.88 -9.19 2.54
C LEU A 191 0.60 -9.89 2.06
N ASP A 192 0.65 -11.18 1.72
CA ASP A 192 -0.54 -11.93 1.32
C ASP A 192 -1.53 -12.17 2.48
N ARG A 193 -1.01 -12.23 3.71
CA ARG A 193 -1.80 -12.48 4.93
C ARG A 193 -2.31 -11.17 5.53
N GLY A 194 -3.57 -11.17 5.98
CA GLY A 194 -4.18 -10.01 6.63
C GLY A 194 -3.42 -9.50 7.87
N GLU A 195 -2.76 -10.39 8.63
CA GLU A 195 -1.93 -9.99 9.76
C GLU A 195 -0.63 -9.30 9.33
N ALA A 196 0.08 -9.85 8.34
CA ALA A 196 1.27 -9.23 7.77
C ALA A 196 0.96 -7.85 7.19
N ARG A 197 -0.16 -7.70 6.44
CA ARG A 197 -0.66 -6.40 5.96
C ARG A 197 -0.84 -5.39 7.10
N ARG A 198 -1.47 -5.83 8.19
CA ARG A 198 -1.74 -4.98 9.36
C ARG A 198 -0.47 -4.58 10.10
N ARG A 199 0.55 -5.45 10.15
CA ARG A 199 1.88 -5.15 10.70
C ARG A 199 2.63 -4.18 9.81
N PHE A 200 2.62 -4.41 8.49
CA PHE A 200 3.21 -3.51 7.51
C PHE A 200 2.62 -2.10 7.56
N GLN A 201 1.29 -1.95 7.58
CA GLN A 201 0.64 -0.63 7.73
C GLN A 201 1.06 0.09 9.03
N ARG A 202 1.19 -0.65 10.14
CA ARG A 202 1.67 -0.08 11.42
C ARG A 202 3.13 0.32 11.33
N PHE A 203 3.98 -0.51 10.72
CA PHE A 203 5.38 -0.20 10.48
C PHE A 203 5.53 1.08 9.65
N VAL A 204 4.82 1.19 8.51
CA VAL A 204 4.85 2.39 7.66
C VAL A 204 4.35 3.62 8.42
N ALA A 205 3.29 3.49 9.23
CA ALA A 205 2.80 4.59 10.05
C ALA A 205 3.82 5.06 11.11
N LEU A 206 4.51 4.12 11.77
CA LEU A 206 5.52 4.44 12.78
C LEU A 206 6.81 5.01 12.16
N LEU A 207 7.24 4.46 11.02
CA LEU A 207 8.33 5.04 10.23
C LEU A 207 7.97 6.45 9.79
N GLY A 208 6.73 6.64 9.32
CA GLY A 208 6.16 7.94 8.98
C GLY A 208 6.20 8.94 10.11
N LEU A 209 5.84 8.52 11.33
CA LEU A 209 5.96 9.34 12.52
C LEU A 209 7.41 9.77 12.77
N ALA A 210 8.36 8.84 12.71
CA ALA A 210 9.77 9.17 12.89
C ALA A 210 10.26 10.18 11.84
N VAL A 211 9.91 9.97 10.57
CA VAL A 211 10.27 10.86 9.46
C VAL A 211 9.62 12.25 9.61
N ALA A 212 8.34 12.29 10.02
CA ALA A 212 7.63 13.55 10.27
C ALA A 212 8.25 14.32 11.44
N LEU A 213 8.61 13.64 12.54
CA LEU A 213 9.29 14.27 13.66
C LEU A 213 10.66 14.84 13.26
N VAL A 214 11.48 14.07 12.53
CA VAL A 214 12.76 14.57 12.01
C VAL A 214 12.54 15.85 11.19
N ALA A 215 11.58 15.85 10.27
CA ALA A 215 11.32 17.00 9.42
C ALA A 215 10.84 18.22 10.21
N LEU A 216 9.88 18.04 11.11
CA LEU A 216 9.35 19.13 11.95
C LEU A 216 10.41 19.68 12.90
N THR A 217 11.26 18.82 13.47
CA THR A 217 12.39 19.26 14.30
C THR A 217 13.41 20.04 13.48
N GLN A 218 13.78 19.57 12.29
CA GLN A 218 14.72 20.29 11.41
C GLN A 218 14.21 21.69 11.06
N VAL A 219 12.92 21.84 10.77
CA VAL A 219 12.29 23.15 10.55
C VAL A 219 12.35 24.00 11.81
N ALA A 220 11.98 23.44 12.96
CA ALA A 220 11.94 24.17 14.23
C ALA A 220 13.31 24.70 14.67
N VAL A 221 14.39 23.96 14.40
CA VAL A 221 15.76 24.39 14.74
C VAL A 221 16.49 25.11 13.60
N ASN A 222 15.81 25.35 12.47
CA ASN A 222 16.41 25.91 11.25
C ASN A 222 17.70 25.16 10.84
N ALA A 223 17.60 23.82 10.78
CA ALA A 223 18.73 22.95 10.50
C ALA A 223 19.34 23.26 9.12
N ARG A 224 20.67 23.23 9.04
CA ARG A 224 21.41 23.40 7.78
C ARG A 224 21.87 22.08 7.15
N LEU A 225 21.77 20.99 7.90
CA LEU A 225 22.23 19.66 7.50
C LEU A 225 21.10 18.62 7.64
N ILE A 226 20.95 17.76 6.66
CA ILE A 226 20.09 16.58 6.72
C ILE A 226 20.67 15.63 7.77
N TYR A 227 19.83 15.20 8.72
CA TYR A 227 20.23 14.42 9.90
C TYR A 227 21.36 15.03 10.76
N GLY A 228 21.68 16.31 10.57
CA GLY A 228 22.81 16.95 11.25
C GLY A 228 24.19 16.63 10.68
N ILE A 229 24.28 15.81 9.61
CA ILE A 229 25.56 15.32 9.08
C ILE A 229 25.75 15.59 7.58
N PHE A 230 24.67 15.78 6.82
CA PHE A 230 24.76 15.85 5.37
C PHE A 230 24.31 17.22 4.83
N ALA A 231 25.20 17.91 4.13
CA ALA A 231 24.89 19.18 3.47
C ALA A 231 24.33 18.91 2.06
N PRO A 232 23.09 19.33 1.74
CA PRO A 232 22.56 19.20 0.39
C PRO A 232 23.33 20.11 -0.58
N ILE A 233 23.82 19.53 -1.67
CA ILE A 233 24.61 20.25 -2.70
C ILE A 233 23.70 21.03 -3.66
N GLU A 234 22.50 20.52 -3.92
CA GLU A 234 21.63 20.98 -5.01
C GLU A 234 20.50 21.94 -4.55
N SER A 235 20.28 22.09 -3.24
CA SER A 235 19.18 22.87 -2.69
C SER A 235 19.49 23.34 -1.27
N ASP A 236 19.34 24.64 -1.04
CA ASP A 236 19.37 25.24 0.32
C ASP A 236 18.09 24.94 1.11
N THR A 237 17.08 24.32 0.47
CA THR A 237 15.75 24.10 1.04
C THR A 237 15.39 22.60 1.04
N PHE A 238 15.97 21.86 1.99
CA PHE A 238 15.64 20.46 2.25
C PHE A 238 14.50 20.31 3.27
N PHE A 239 13.87 19.14 3.33
CA PHE A 239 12.82 18.87 4.32
C PHE A 239 12.83 17.41 4.75
N GLY A 240 13.07 17.18 6.04
CA GLY A 240 13.23 15.82 6.55
C GLY A 240 14.46 15.14 5.93
N PRO A 241 14.33 13.86 5.55
CA PRO A 241 15.41 13.12 4.90
C PRO A 241 15.54 13.38 3.40
N PHE A 242 14.74 14.26 2.81
CA PHE A 242 14.76 14.52 1.37
C PHE A 242 15.38 15.88 1.06
N VAL A 243 16.26 15.91 0.05
CA VAL A 243 16.90 17.13 -0.47
C VAL A 243 15.89 18.13 -1.01
N ASN A 244 14.74 17.65 -1.49
CA ASN A 244 13.63 18.46 -1.99
C ASN A 244 12.36 18.18 -1.18
N ARG A 245 11.73 19.26 -0.68
CA ARG A 245 10.47 19.23 0.08
C ARG A 245 9.31 18.57 -0.68
N ASN A 246 9.31 18.64 -2.00
CA ASN A 246 8.26 18.03 -2.81
C ASN A 246 8.37 16.51 -2.81
N HIS A 247 9.57 15.93 -2.81
CA HIS A 247 9.76 14.49 -2.68
C HIS A 247 9.43 13.99 -1.28
N PHE A 248 9.68 14.80 -0.24
CA PHE A 248 9.15 14.51 1.10
C PHE A 248 7.62 14.39 1.07
N ALA A 249 6.95 15.34 0.41
CA ALA A 249 5.50 15.30 0.25
C ALA A 249 5.06 14.05 -0.53
N GLY A 250 5.74 13.72 -1.64
CA GLY A 250 5.53 12.49 -2.42
C GLY A 250 5.63 11.23 -1.57
N TYR A 251 6.62 11.13 -0.69
CA TYR A 251 6.75 10.03 0.27
C TYR A 251 5.60 10.02 1.28
N MET A 252 5.19 11.19 1.79
CA MET A 252 4.05 11.31 2.72
C MET A 252 2.70 10.93 2.09
N LEU A 253 2.55 11.05 0.77
CA LEU A 253 1.38 10.54 0.05
C LEU A 253 1.22 9.02 0.18
N LEU A 254 2.32 8.27 0.36
CA LEU A 254 2.27 6.84 0.65
C LEU A 254 2.04 6.56 2.13
N VAL A 255 2.66 7.34 3.00
CA VAL A 255 2.67 7.12 4.46
C VAL A 255 1.35 7.50 5.12
N VAL A 256 0.84 8.70 4.86
CA VAL A 256 -0.32 9.26 5.58
C VAL A 256 -1.57 8.38 5.39
N PRO A 257 -1.92 7.91 4.19
CA PRO A 257 -3.03 6.97 4.03
C PRO A 257 -2.83 5.66 4.79
N MET A 258 -1.59 5.15 4.92
CA MET A 258 -1.33 3.95 5.73
C MET A 258 -1.57 4.21 7.23
N ALA A 259 -1.17 5.37 7.74
CA ALA A 259 -1.47 5.81 9.10
C ALA A 259 -2.99 5.96 9.32
N LEU A 260 -3.70 6.55 8.36
CA LEU A 260 -5.17 6.64 8.39
C LEU A 260 -5.84 5.26 8.32
N ALA A 261 -5.26 4.28 7.64
CA ALA A 261 -5.73 2.90 7.65
C ALA A 261 -5.61 2.25 9.05
N VAL A 262 -4.53 2.53 9.78
CA VAL A 262 -4.33 2.10 11.16
C VAL A 262 -5.34 2.78 12.09
N LEU A 263 -5.49 4.11 11.97
CA LEU A 263 -6.45 4.92 12.72
C LEU A 263 -7.89 4.46 12.49
N ALA A 264 -8.32 4.31 11.23
CA ALA A 264 -9.66 3.87 10.89
C ALA A 264 -9.97 2.46 11.43
N ARG A 265 -8.95 1.59 11.52
CA ARG A 265 -9.10 0.26 12.13
C ARG A 265 -9.20 0.35 13.65
N ALA A 266 -8.42 1.19 14.31
CA ALA A 266 -8.54 1.43 15.76
C ALA A 266 -9.92 2.03 16.10
N HIS A 267 -10.35 3.03 15.33
CA HIS A 267 -11.66 3.67 15.46
C HIS A 267 -12.81 2.67 15.36
N ARG A 268 -12.76 1.72 14.41
CA ARG A 268 -13.77 0.66 14.35
C ARG A 268 -13.84 -0.16 15.64
N HIS A 269 -12.71 -0.59 16.20
CA HIS A 269 -12.73 -1.36 17.46
C HIS A 269 -13.24 -0.54 18.64
N TYR A 270 -12.88 0.74 18.70
CA TYR A 270 -13.40 1.68 19.68
C TYR A 270 -14.93 1.82 19.54
N GLU A 271 -15.46 2.04 18.34
CA GLU A 271 -16.92 2.11 18.10
C GLU A 271 -17.65 0.83 18.52
N TRP A 272 -17.07 -0.35 18.24
CA TRP A 272 -17.60 -1.62 18.73
C TRP A 272 -17.67 -1.68 20.27
N ARG A 273 -16.70 -1.08 20.96
CA ARG A 273 -16.66 -1.01 22.43
C ARG A 273 -17.67 -0.02 22.99
N VAL A 274 -17.83 1.13 22.36
CA VAL A 274 -18.72 2.20 22.83
C VAL A 274 -20.19 1.88 22.54
N GLY A 275 -20.48 1.15 21.45
CA GLY A 275 -21.84 0.73 21.08
C GLY A 275 -22.57 1.72 20.18
N ALA A 276 -23.73 1.33 19.65
CA ALA A 276 -24.39 1.99 18.52
C ALA A 276 -24.98 3.39 18.81
N ARG A 277 -25.31 3.71 20.08
CA ARG A 277 -25.85 5.01 20.49
C ARG A 277 -25.21 5.46 21.82
N PRO A 278 -23.97 5.95 21.79
CA PRO A 278 -23.28 6.34 23.01
C PRO A 278 -23.33 7.84 23.25
N ASP A 279 -23.74 8.23 24.46
CA ASP A 279 -23.68 9.61 24.94
C ASP A 279 -22.23 10.08 25.10
N ALA A 280 -22.02 11.41 25.14
CA ALA A 280 -20.67 12.02 25.19
C ALA A 280 -19.83 11.49 26.37
N ARG A 281 -20.44 11.33 27.56
CA ARG A 281 -19.76 10.76 28.73
C ARG A 281 -19.24 9.35 28.45
N ARG A 282 -20.04 8.50 27.80
CA ARG A 282 -19.65 7.11 27.48
C ARG A 282 -18.49 7.06 26.49
N ARG A 283 -18.46 7.97 25.52
CA ARG A 283 -17.32 8.13 24.60
C ARG A 283 -16.05 8.51 25.37
N LEU A 284 -16.12 9.55 26.20
CA LEU A 284 -14.96 10.00 26.98
C LEU A 284 -14.41 8.90 27.92
N VAL A 285 -15.29 8.23 28.66
CA VAL A 285 -14.88 7.12 29.54
C VAL A 285 -14.26 5.96 28.76
N ALA A 286 -14.77 5.68 27.56
CA ALA A 286 -14.20 4.64 26.71
C ALA A 286 -12.79 4.97 26.20
N LEU A 287 -12.33 6.23 26.23
CA LEU A 287 -10.96 6.57 25.86
C LEU A 287 -9.93 5.97 26.84
N ALA A 288 -10.30 5.77 28.10
CA ALA A 288 -9.46 5.11 29.10
C ALA A 288 -9.39 3.58 28.94
N SER A 289 -10.17 3.00 28.02
CA SER A 289 -10.11 1.56 27.71
C SER A 289 -8.88 1.22 26.84
N PRO A 290 -8.46 -0.05 26.77
CA PRO A 290 -7.42 -0.48 25.83
C PRO A 290 -7.73 -0.13 24.37
N GLU A 291 -9.00 -0.20 23.96
CA GLU A 291 -9.43 0.21 22.62
C GLU A 291 -9.33 1.74 22.41
N GLY A 292 -9.64 2.51 23.44
CA GLY A 292 -9.49 3.96 23.47
C GLY A 292 -8.04 4.42 23.40
N ALA A 293 -7.16 3.83 24.23
CA ALA A 293 -5.73 4.08 24.17
C ALA A 293 -5.13 3.70 22.81
N ALA A 294 -5.55 2.57 22.23
CA ALA A 294 -5.14 2.16 20.89
C ALA A 294 -5.61 3.16 19.81
N LEU A 295 -6.79 3.75 19.96
CA LEU A 295 -7.29 4.82 19.07
C LEU A 295 -6.41 6.08 19.18
N MET A 296 -6.12 6.53 20.39
CA MET A 296 -5.27 7.71 20.63
C MET A 296 -3.86 7.50 20.05
N LEU A 297 -3.22 6.36 20.33
CA LEU A 297 -1.90 6.03 19.80
C LEU A 297 -1.91 5.90 18.27
N ALA A 298 -3.00 5.42 17.67
CA ALA A 298 -3.14 5.36 16.22
C ALA A 298 -3.35 6.74 15.56
N ALA A 299 -3.83 7.74 16.32
CA ALA A 299 -4.01 9.10 15.82
C ALA A 299 -2.67 9.85 15.69
N VAL A 300 -1.72 9.61 16.59
CA VAL A 300 -0.40 10.27 16.61
C VAL A 300 0.33 10.24 15.25
N PRO A 301 0.59 9.08 14.62
CA PRO A 301 1.30 9.04 13.33
C PRO A 301 0.50 9.71 12.20
N ALA A 302 -0.84 9.64 12.23
CA ALA A 302 -1.67 10.27 11.21
C ALA A 302 -1.62 11.80 11.30
N LEU A 303 -1.77 12.34 12.51
CA LEU A 303 -1.70 13.79 12.75
C LEU A 303 -0.29 14.32 12.45
N ALA A 304 0.76 13.67 12.95
CA ALA A 304 2.14 14.07 12.67
C ALA A 304 2.46 14.06 11.17
N GLY A 305 2.03 13.01 10.45
CA GLY A 305 2.23 12.91 9.01
C GLY A 305 1.47 13.98 8.21
N ILE A 306 0.22 14.29 8.59
CA ILE A 306 -0.55 15.39 7.97
C ILE A 306 0.10 16.74 8.26
N SER A 307 0.51 16.99 9.51
CA SER A 307 1.20 18.22 9.89
C SER A 307 2.49 18.41 9.12
N ALA A 308 3.31 17.35 9.00
CA ALA A 308 4.56 17.42 8.24
C ALA A 308 4.32 17.58 6.73
N LEU A 309 3.29 16.95 6.16
CA LEU A 309 2.90 17.17 4.77
C LEU A 309 2.49 18.62 4.52
N VAL A 310 1.68 19.22 5.40
CA VAL A 310 1.30 20.64 5.27
C VAL A 310 2.52 21.55 5.47
N ALA A 311 3.36 21.27 6.45
CA ALA A 311 4.59 22.02 6.72
C ALA A 311 5.62 21.93 5.58
N SER A 312 5.58 20.88 4.74
CA SER A 312 6.43 20.79 3.55
C SER A 312 6.12 21.87 2.51
N THR A 313 4.94 22.51 2.58
CA THR A 313 4.44 23.51 1.62
C THR A 313 4.37 23.04 0.15
N SER A 314 4.47 21.72 -0.11
CA SER A 314 4.30 21.15 -1.45
C SER A 314 2.85 21.20 -1.89
N ARG A 315 2.51 22.15 -2.77
CA ARG A 315 1.16 22.35 -3.27
C ARG A 315 0.65 21.16 -4.09
N GLY A 316 1.50 20.65 -4.97
CA GLY A 316 1.22 19.44 -5.74
C GLY A 316 0.94 18.26 -4.82
N GLY A 317 1.75 18.09 -3.77
CA GLY A 317 1.57 17.05 -2.76
C GLY A 317 0.26 17.20 -1.99
N ILE A 318 -0.05 18.39 -1.48
CA ILE A 318 -1.30 18.65 -0.73
C ILE A 318 -2.54 18.39 -1.62
N LEU A 319 -2.55 18.91 -2.86
CA LEU A 319 -3.65 18.68 -3.80
C LEU A 319 -3.80 17.20 -4.15
N ALA A 320 -2.68 16.51 -4.43
CA ALA A 320 -2.68 15.09 -4.75
C ALA A 320 -3.18 14.23 -3.58
N PHE A 321 -2.81 14.59 -2.34
CA PHE A 321 -3.33 13.94 -1.13
C PHE A 321 -4.85 14.05 -1.03
N LEU A 322 -5.38 15.25 -1.21
CA LEU A 322 -6.80 15.54 -1.06
C LEU A 322 -7.62 14.89 -2.18
N LEU A 323 -7.15 14.94 -3.43
CA LEU A 323 -7.78 14.24 -4.55
C LEU A 323 -7.72 12.72 -4.35
N GLY A 324 -6.60 12.19 -3.85
CA GLY A 324 -6.48 10.78 -3.47
C GLY A 324 -7.50 10.36 -2.39
N LEU A 325 -7.72 11.19 -1.36
CA LEU A 325 -8.74 10.97 -0.34
C LEU A 325 -10.16 11.02 -0.91
N VAL A 326 -10.45 11.98 -1.80
CA VAL A 326 -11.75 12.10 -2.49
C VAL A 326 -12.06 10.83 -3.29
N LEU A 327 -11.12 10.35 -4.09
CA LEU A 327 -11.29 9.14 -4.91
C LEU A 327 -11.44 7.87 -4.06
N ALA A 328 -10.68 7.77 -2.97
CA ALA A 328 -10.87 6.72 -1.97
C ALA A 328 -12.23 6.79 -1.28
N GLY A 329 -12.69 8.00 -0.94
CA GLY A 329 -14.00 8.27 -0.36
C GLY A 329 -15.14 7.86 -1.27
N ILE A 330 -15.04 8.11 -2.58
CA ILE A 330 -16.00 7.64 -3.58
C ILE A 330 -16.04 6.10 -3.60
N GLY A 331 -14.86 5.44 -3.54
CA GLY A 331 -14.76 3.99 -3.42
C GLY A 331 -15.41 3.41 -2.15
N LEU A 332 -15.33 4.13 -1.03
CA LEU A 332 -15.97 3.80 0.25
C LEU A 332 -17.49 4.05 0.23
N ARG A 333 -17.97 5.12 -0.42
CA ARG A 333 -19.41 5.45 -0.53
C ARG A 333 -20.19 4.32 -1.19
N ARG A 334 -19.61 3.69 -2.22
CA ARG A 334 -20.19 2.51 -2.88
C ARG A 334 -20.34 1.28 -1.97
N GLN A 335 -19.72 1.26 -0.79
CA GLN A 335 -19.73 0.10 0.11
C GLN A 335 -20.41 0.36 1.47
N ARG A 336 -20.38 1.58 2.02
CA ARG A 336 -20.89 1.87 3.38
C ARG A 336 -21.45 3.29 3.63
N GLY A 337 -21.89 4.03 2.61
CA GLY A 337 -22.62 5.29 2.83
C GLY A 337 -21.83 6.35 3.61
N VAL A 338 -20.66 6.75 3.09
CA VAL A 338 -19.85 7.82 3.73
C VAL A 338 -20.57 9.16 3.60
N PRO A 339 -20.69 9.93 4.69
CA PRO A 339 -21.47 11.17 4.70
C PRO A 339 -20.77 12.31 3.94
N PRO A 340 -21.52 13.21 3.27
CA PRO A 340 -20.98 14.27 2.40
C PRO A 340 -20.06 15.26 3.11
N TRP A 341 -20.24 15.48 4.42
CA TRP A 341 -19.45 16.44 5.19
C TRP A 341 -17.96 16.09 5.23
N MET A 342 -17.58 14.82 5.09
CA MET A 342 -16.18 14.41 5.06
C MET A 342 -15.46 14.94 3.81
N PHE A 343 -16.20 15.11 2.70
CA PHE A 343 -15.70 15.78 1.49
C PHE A 343 -15.60 17.29 1.70
N ALA A 344 -16.58 17.91 2.36
CA ALA A 344 -16.55 19.33 2.69
C ALA A 344 -15.39 19.68 3.65
N VAL A 345 -15.06 18.81 4.60
CA VAL A 345 -13.90 18.97 5.50
C VAL A 345 -12.59 18.82 4.73
N ALA A 346 -12.47 17.83 3.83
CA ALA A 346 -11.29 17.71 2.97
C ALA A 346 -11.11 18.94 2.06
N LEU A 347 -12.20 19.46 1.48
CA LEU A 347 -12.20 20.66 0.65
C LEU A 347 -11.89 21.93 1.48
N GLY A 348 -12.41 22.01 2.71
CA GLY A 348 -12.14 23.10 3.65
C GLY A 348 -10.68 23.11 4.11
N LEU A 349 -10.12 21.93 4.42
CA LEU A 349 -8.69 21.78 4.70
C LEU A 349 -7.83 22.09 3.47
N MET A 350 -8.31 21.79 2.25
CA MET A 350 -7.68 22.22 1.00
C MET A 350 -7.57 23.74 0.92
N ALA A 351 -8.70 24.42 1.14
CA ALA A 351 -8.77 25.87 1.09
C ALA A 351 -7.87 26.47 2.18
N VAL A 352 -7.92 25.98 3.42
CA VAL A 352 -7.08 26.50 4.51
C VAL A 352 -5.59 26.25 4.26
N ALA A 353 -5.20 25.08 3.77
CA ALA A 353 -3.81 24.77 3.42
C ALA A 353 -3.30 25.60 2.22
N TRP A 354 -4.19 25.91 1.26
CA TRP A 354 -3.86 26.72 0.08
C TRP A 354 -3.81 28.23 0.38
N PHE A 355 -4.72 28.72 1.23
CA PHE A 355 -4.93 30.14 1.52
C PHE A 355 -4.33 30.62 2.85
N GLY A 356 -3.72 29.75 3.67
CA GLY A 356 -3.24 30.10 5.02
C GLY A 356 -1.90 30.86 5.09
N ALA A 357 -1.92 31.98 5.86
CA ALA A 357 -0.87 32.76 6.54
C ALA A 357 0.13 33.67 5.79
N GLU A 358 0.45 33.47 4.51
CA GLU A 358 1.34 34.39 3.77
C GLU A 358 0.59 35.21 2.72
N ARG A 359 1.07 36.45 2.49
CA ARG A 359 0.50 37.36 1.48
C ARG A 359 0.45 36.66 0.12
N LEU A 360 -0.74 36.64 -0.48
CA LEU A 360 -1.04 36.05 -1.78
C LEU A 360 0.00 36.46 -2.84
N GLU A 361 0.51 37.69 -2.77
CA GLU A 361 1.51 38.27 -3.65
C GLU A 361 2.89 37.58 -3.59
N THR A 362 3.44 37.34 -2.40
CA THR A 362 4.73 36.65 -2.25
C THR A 362 4.64 35.22 -2.78
N ARG A 363 3.47 34.59 -2.58
CA ARG A 363 3.17 33.28 -3.15
C ARG A 363 3.07 33.32 -4.67
N PHE A 364 2.37 34.29 -5.26
CA PHE A 364 2.27 34.41 -6.71
C PHE A 364 3.64 34.62 -7.36
N ARG A 365 4.50 35.49 -6.81
CA ARG A 365 5.85 35.71 -7.34
C ARG A 365 6.76 34.47 -7.24
N ALA A 366 6.77 33.79 -6.08
CA ALA A 366 7.54 32.55 -5.92
C ALA A 366 7.04 31.41 -6.82
N SER A 367 5.72 31.33 -7.05
CA SER A 367 5.12 30.30 -7.94
C SER A 367 5.39 30.59 -9.41
N ALA A 368 5.31 31.87 -9.81
CA ALA A 368 5.58 32.27 -11.18
C ALA A 368 7.02 31.92 -11.56
N ALA A 369 7.99 32.09 -10.64
CA ALA A 369 9.39 31.72 -10.86
C ALA A 369 9.64 30.21 -10.95
N ASP A 370 9.01 29.38 -10.09
CA ASP A 370 9.18 27.91 -10.12
C ASP A 370 8.42 27.26 -11.31
N SER A 371 7.25 27.79 -11.67
CA SER A 371 6.42 27.28 -12.77
C SER A 371 6.95 27.64 -14.17
N THR A 372 7.57 28.81 -14.34
CA THR A 372 8.19 29.18 -15.62
C THR A 372 9.37 28.27 -15.97
N GLY A 373 10.15 27.81 -14.98
CA GLY A 373 11.21 26.82 -15.21
C GLY A 373 10.68 25.47 -15.72
N ARG A 374 9.66 24.90 -15.07
CA ARG A 374 9.13 23.56 -15.42
C ARG A 374 8.39 23.54 -16.75
N THR A 375 7.60 24.59 -17.04
CA THR A 375 6.83 24.67 -18.29
C THR A 375 7.73 24.77 -19.51
N VAL A 376 8.86 25.47 -19.39
CA VAL A 376 9.91 25.48 -20.44
C VAL A 376 10.50 24.08 -20.62
N VAL A 377 10.88 23.40 -19.54
CA VAL A 377 11.39 22.02 -19.60
C VAL A 377 10.41 21.09 -20.31
N TRP A 378 9.11 21.18 -19.97
CA TRP A 378 8.08 20.35 -20.58
C TRP A 378 7.90 20.65 -22.06
N TRP A 379 7.87 21.93 -22.43
CA TRP A 379 7.76 22.32 -23.83
C TRP A 379 8.94 21.82 -24.67
N GLU A 380 10.16 21.96 -24.16
CA GLU A 380 11.36 21.44 -24.83
C GLU A 380 11.34 19.90 -24.89
N SER A 381 10.95 19.23 -23.80
CA SER A 381 10.81 17.77 -23.72
C SER A 381 9.81 17.22 -24.74
N LEU A 382 8.64 17.86 -24.85
CA LEU A 382 7.63 17.52 -25.86
C LEU A 382 8.14 17.80 -27.27
N GLY A 383 8.97 18.84 -27.42
CA GLY A 383 9.69 19.11 -28.66
C GLY A 383 10.58 17.95 -29.08
N MET A 384 11.33 17.35 -28.16
CA MET A 384 12.22 16.21 -28.43
C MET A 384 11.48 14.94 -28.87
N LEU A 385 10.25 14.74 -28.41
CA LEU A 385 9.44 13.60 -28.85
C LEU A 385 9.27 13.56 -30.37
N ARG A 386 9.35 14.68 -31.08
CA ARG A 386 9.22 14.69 -32.55
C ARG A 386 10.28 13.85 -33.27
N HIS A 387 11.47 13.67 -32.67
CA HIS A 387 12.59 12.95 -33.30
C HIS A 387 12.66 11.47 -32.87
N ALA A 388 12.23 11.14 -31.65
CA ALA A 388 12.29 9.78 -31.10
C ALA A 388 10.96 9.33 -30.45
N TRP A 389 9.81 9.65 -31.07
CA TRP A 389 8.49 9.46 -30.46
C TRP A 389 8.15 8.01 -30.09
N LEU A 390 8.68 7.03 -30.84
CA LEU A 390 8.31 5.61 -30.67
C LEU A 390 9.07 4.95 -29.53
N THR A 391 10.40 5.06 -29.54
CA THR A 391 11.31 4.33 -28.64
C THR A 391 12.00 5.21 -27.61
N GLY A 392 11.95 6.53 -27.77
CA GLY A 392 12.66 7.49 -26.91
C GLY A 392 14.18 7.43 -27.05
N TYR A 393 14.85 8.13 -26.14
CA TYR A 393 16.31 8.34 -26.13
C TYR A 393 17.10 7.31 -25.32
N GLY A 394 16.42 6.44 -24.55
CA GLY A 394 17.02 5.54 -23.58
C GLY A 394 16.44 5.74 -22.18
N PHE A 395 16.07 4.66 -21.49
CA PHE A 395 15.61 4.76 -20.10
C PHE A 395 16.73 5.30 -19.21
N ASN A 396 16.39 6.17 -18.25
CA ASN A 396 17.34 6.81 -17.33
C ASN A 396 18.43 7.66 -18.03
N THR A 397 18.14 8.20 -19.22
CA THR A 397 19.06 9.09 -19.96
C THR A 397 18.52 10.50 -20.15
N PHE A 398 17.40 10.89 -19.49
CA PHE A 398 16.78 12.20 -19.68
C PHE A 398 17.78 13.34 -19.55
N GLY A 399 18.59 13.34 -18.48
CA GLY A 399 19.56 14.39 -18.26
C GLY A 399 20.67 14.47 -19.31
N LEU A 400 21.00 13.36 -19.99
CA LEU A 400 21.98 13.37 -21.09
C LEU A 400 21.32 13.78 -22.41
N ALA A 401 20.10 13.32 -22.67
CA ALA A 401 19.37 13.58 -23.90
C ALA A 401 18.91 15.05 -24.02
N THR A 402 18.49 15.65 -22.91
CA THR A 402 17.95 17.03 -22.90
C THR A 402 19.03 18.10 -22.78
N SER A 403 20.24 17.72 -22.37
CA SER A 403 21.31 18.67 -22.11
C SER A 403 21.99 19.11 -23.40
N ARG A 404 21.92 20.42 -23.69
CA ARG A 404 22.65 21.04 -24.81
C ARG A 404 24.14 21.28 -24.50
N SER A 405 24.55 20.94 -23.29
CA SER A 405 25.94 20.94 -22.84
C SER A 405 26.34 19.53 -22.42
N THR A 406 27.45 19.03 -22.98
CA THR A 406 28.09 17.83 -22.46
C THR A 406 28.53 18.06 -21.02
N PRO A 407 28.26 17.15 -20.07
CA PRO A 407 28.92 17.15 -18.77
C PRO A 407 30.42 17.21 -19.01
N TRP A 408 31.11 18.23 -18.48
CA TRP A 408 32.55 18.35 -18.67
C TRP A 408 33.24 17.19 -17.95
N GLN A 409 33.76 16.21 -18.70
CA GLN A 409 34.72 15.24 -18.21
C GLN A 409 36.10 15.69 -18.68
N LEU A 410 37.03 15.95 -17.75
CA LEU A 410 38.41 16.24 -18.11
C LEU A 410 39.03 15.00 -18.79
N PRO A 411 39.77 15.17 -19.89
CA PRO A 411 40.60 14.10 -20.44
C PRO A 411 41.57 13.56 -19.39
N LEU A 412 41.85 12.25 -19.45
CA LEU A 412 42.93 11.65 -18.67
C LEU A 412 44.24 12.41 -18.94
N GLY A 413 44.80 13.04 -17.90
CA GLY A 413 46.04 13.84 -17.99
C GLY A 413 45.86 15.35 -18.11
N ALA A 414 44.64 15.89 -18.05
CA ALA A 414 44.43 17.33 -17.98
C ALA A 414 44.95 17.91 -16.65
N THR A 415 45.42 19.17 -16.66
CA THR A 415 45.90 19.87 -15.46
C THR A 415 44.86 19.82 -14.34
N PRO A 416 45.25 19.52 -13.09
CA PRO A 416 44.32 19.52 -11.96
C PRO A 416 43.62 20.87 -11.87
N TRP A 417 42.32 20.82 -11.66
CA TRP A 417 41.56 22.02 -11.29
C TRP A 417 42.18 22.67 -10.04
N PRO A 418 42.03 24.00 -9.86
CA PRO A 418 42.15 24.64 -8.55
C PRO A 418 41.43 23.80 -7.48
N SER A 419 41.97 23.71 -6.27
CA SER A 419 41.54 22.71 -5.28
C SER A 419 40.06 22.80 -4.94
N ASP A 420 39.49 23.99 -4.96
CA ASP A 420 38.05 24.29 -4.80
C ASP A 420 37.19 23.71 -5.94
N VAL A 421 37.65 23.81 -7.19
CA VAL A 421 36.98 23.22 -8.35
C VAL A 421 37.22 21.71 -8.44
N ALA A 422 38.38 21.22 -8.02
CA ALA A 422 38.69 19.79 -7.92
C ALA A 422 37.87 19.09 -6.83
N GLU A 423 37.61 19.77 -5.70
CA GLU A 423 36.72 19.32 -4.63
C GLU A 423 35.28 19.27 -5.17
N ALA A 424 34.81 20.36 -5.80
CA ALA A 424 33.49 20.42 -6.42
C ALA A 424 33.29 19.30 -7.45
N ALA A 425 34.23 19.12 -8.38
CA ALA A 425 34.17 18.05 -9.38
C ALA A 425 34.25 16.64 -8.77
N ARG A 426 35.10 16.41 -7.75
CA ARG A 426 35.19 15.10 -7.04
C ARG A 426 33.95 14.77 -6.24
N VAL A 427 33.26 15.78 -5.72
CA VAL A 427 31.99 15.65 -4.99
C VAL A 427 30.79 15.54 -5.95
N GLY A 428 31.03 15.61 -7.28
CA GLY A 428 29.98 15.59 -8.30
C GLY A 428 29.21 16.91 -8.41
N ALA A 429 29.68 17.98 -7.76
CA ALA A 429 29.19 19.32 -7.98
C ALA A 429 29.66 19.80 -9.36
N MET A 430 28.83 19.54 -10.38
CA MET A 430 29.02 20.13 -11.69
C MET A 430 28.89 21.65 -11.55
N ILE A 431 29.98 22.37 -11.80
CA ILE A 431 29.99 23.84 -11.93
C ILE A 431 29.05 24.18 -13.09
N GLY A 432 27.80 24.51 -12.78
CA GLY A 432 26.77 24.69 -13.80
C GLY A 432 25.32 24.43 -13.34
N TYR A 433 25.07 24.04 -12.09
CA TYR A 433 23.69 23.80 -11.60
C TYR A 433 22.76 25.02 -11.70
N ARG A 434 23.34 26.21 -11.87
CA ARG A 434 22.64 27.34 -12.50
C ARG A 434 23.44 27.70 -13.73
N THR A 435 22.85 27.57 -14.91
CA THR A 435 23.21 28.51 -15.97
C THR A 435 23.11 29.89 -15.35
N PRO A 436 24.11 30.77 -15.46
CA PRO A 436 23.82 32.19 -15.34
C PRO A 436 22.70 32.40 -16.35
N SER A 437 21.50 32.78 -15.90
CA SER A 437 20.29 32.97 -16.73
C SER A 437 20.46 33.98 -17.87
N ARG A 438 21.69 34.45 -18.07
CA ARG A 438 22.22 35.38 -19.06
C ARG A 438 22.97 34.69 -20.22
N ILE A 439 23.17 33.37 -20.20
CA ILE A 439 23.80 32.61 -21.31
C ILE A 439 22.76 31.62 -21.88
N PRO A 440 21.98 32.00 -22.91
CA PRO A 440 20.89 31.19 -23.47
C PRO A 440 21.32 29.84 -24.06
N ALA A 441 22.62 29.65 -24.32
CA ALA A 441 23.15 28.51 -25.06
C ALA A 441 23.51 27.27 -24.21
N ILE A 442 23.51 27.37 -22.87
CA ILE A 442 23.98 26.29 -21.97
C ILE A 442 22.86 25.93 -21.00
N VAL A 443 21.99 25.00 -21.37
CA VAL A 443 20.89 24.55 -20.50
C VAL A 443 21.09 23.07 -20.19
N TRP A 444 21.13 22.75 -18.89
CA TRP A 444 21.26 21.40 -18.36
C TRP A 444 20.06 21.11 -17.46
N TYR A 445 19.27 20.10 -17.82
CA TYR A 445 18.15 19.61 -17.03
C TYR A 445 18.46 18.20 -16.57
N ARG A 446 18.37 17.93 -15.26
CA ARG A 446 18.55 16.56 -14.78
C ARG A 446 17.32 15.69 -15.01
N GLU A 447 16.15 16.27 -14.74
CA GLU A 447 14.86 15.56 -14.65
C GLU A 447 13.75 16.45 -15.24
N ALA A 448 12.67 15.84 -15.72
CA ALA A 448 11.59 16.60 -16.37
C ALA A 448 10.68 17.34 -15.39
N HIS A 449 10.80 17.06 -14.09
CA HIS A 449 9.78 17.44 -13.09
C HIS A 449 8.36 16.97 -13.44
N ASN A 450 8.29 15.83 -14.13
CA ASN A 450 7.07 15.15 -14.54
C ASN A 450 7.45 13.74 -15.02
N ASP A 451 7.18 12.72 -14.20
CA ASP A 451 7.57 11.33 -14.50
C ASP A 451 6.98 10.84 -15.84
N TYR A 452 5.78 11.31 -16.22
CA TYR A 452 5.13 10.89 -17.46
C TYR A 452 5.81 11.48 -18.70
N VAL A 453 6.15 12.77 -18.65
CA VAL A 453 6.91 13.44 -19.73
C VAL A 453 8.29 12.82 -19.81
N GLN A 454 8.93 12.55 -18.67
CA GLN A 454 10.24 11.93 -18.63
C GLN A 454 10.24 10.54 -19.27
N VAL A 455 9.33 9.65 -18.86
CA VAL A 455 9.20 8.32 -19.47
C VAL A 455 8.86 8.42 -20.95
N ALA A 456 8.06 9.41 -21.37
CA ALA A 456 7.79 9.63 -22.78
C ALA A 456 9.05 10.01 -23.56
N VAL A 457 9.91 10.88 -23.02
CA VAL A 457 11.19 11.24 -23.66
C VAL A 457 12.13 10.04 -23.68
N GLU A 458 12.27 9.35 -22.56
CA GLU A 458 13.23 8.26 -22.40
C GLU A 458 12.83 6.97 -23.14
N CYS A 459 11.54 6.65 -23.22
CA CYS A 459 11.03 5.37 -23.73
C CYS A 459 9.96 5.52 -24.82
N GLY A 460 9.70 6.74 -25.29
CA GLY A 460 8.68 7.03 -26.29
C GLY A 460 7.25 6.79 -25.80
N VAL A 461 6.30 6.86 -26.73
CA VAL A 461 4.89 6.60 -26.47
C VAL A 461 4.65 5.16 -25.98
N VAL A 462 5.48 4.21 -26.41
CA VAL A 462 5.35 2.81 -26.01
C VAL A 462 5.65 2.67 -24.51
N GLY A 463 6.73 3.29 -24.03
CA GLY A 463 7.04 3.35 -22.60
C GLY A 463 5.95 4.03 -21.79
N LEU A 464 5.44 5.16 -22.27
CA LEU A 464 4.35 5.89 -21.61
C LEU A 464 3.07 5.01 -21.48
N LEU A 465 2.67 4.33 -22.55
CA LEU A 465 1.50 3.45 -22.55
C LEU A 465 1.65 2.29 -21.56
N VAL A 466 2.84 1.70 -21.45
CA VAL A 466 3.13 0.64 -20.48
C VAL A 466 3.08 1.19 -19.04
N THR A 467 3.60 2.39 -18.81
CA THR A 467 3.51 3.07 -17.50
C THR A 467 2.07 3.38 -17.11
N LEU A 468 1.26 3.91 -18.02
CA LEU A 468 -0.17 4.15 -17.78
C LEU A 468 -0.93 2.83 -17.53
N TRP A 469 -0.59 1.78 -18.26
CA TRP A 469 -1.12 0.45 -18.00
C TRP A 469 -0.75 -0.06 -16.60
N ALA A 470 0.50 0.11 -16.17
CA ALA A 470 0.95 -0.24 -14.81
C ALA A 470 0.13 0.50 -13.74
N ALA A 471 -0.06 1.82 -13.91
CA ALA A 471 -0.87 2.65 -13.02
C ALA A 471 -2.32 2.12 -12.93
N ILE A 472 -2.97 1.87 -14.07
CA ILE A 472 -4.34 1.31 -14.11
C ILE A 472 -4.42 -0.04 -13.39
N ARG A 473 -3.43 -0.92 -13.59
CA ARG A 473 -3.38 -2.25 -12.97
C ARG A 473 -3.30 -2.17 -11.45
N VAL A 474 -2.46 -1.28 -10.93
CA VAL A 474 -2.28 -1.03 -9.50
C VAL A 474 -3.54 -0.41 -8.87
N LEU A 475 -4.11 0.62 -9.49
CA LEU A 475 -5.35 1.24 -9.02
C LEU A 475 -6.53 0.24 -9.03
N LYS A 476 -6.65 -0.57 -10.08
CA LYS A 476 -7.67 -1.64 -10.17
C LYS A 476 -7.48 -2.71 -9.10
N ALA A 477 -6.24 -3.03 -8.72
CA ALA A 477 -5.95 -3.96 -7.64
C ALA A 477 -6.27 -3.37 -6.25
N ALA A 478 -6.04 -2.07 -6.06
CA ALA A 478 -6.27 -1.35 -4.81
C ALA A 478 -7.72 -0.89 -4.61
N ARG A 479 -8.60 -0.95 -5.63
CA ARG A 479 -9.98 -0.41 -5.60
C ARG A 479 -10.88 -0.84 -4.43
N ARG A 480 -10.53 -1.91 -3.71
CA ARG A 480 -11.27 -2.41 -2.53
C ARG A 480 -10.66 -2.00 -1.20
N GLU A 481 -9.47 -1.43 -1.22
CA GLU A 481 -8.73 -0.96 -0.05
C GLU A 481 -8.55 0.56 -0.17
N PRO A 482 -9.47 1.37 0.39
CA PRO A 482 -9.57 2.79 0.09
C PRO A 482 -8.31 3.57 0.46
N TRP A 483 -7.69 3.25 1.60
CA TRP A 483 -6.46 3.90 2.03
C TRP A 483 -5.27 3.56 1.11
N VAL A 484 -5.22 2.33 0.60
CA VAL A 484 -4.20 1.91 -0.38
C VAL A 484 -4.46 2.62 -1.72
N LEU A 485 -5.73 2.74 -2.12
CA LEU A 485 -6.11 3.48 -3.31
C LEU A 485 -5.74 4.97 -3.20
N ALA A 486 -6.02 5.61 -2.05
CA ALA A 486 -5.64 7.00 -1.80
C ALA A 486 -4.13 7.20 -1.93
N SER A 487 -3.32 6.32 -1.32
CA SER A 487 -1.85 6.44 -1.40
C SER A 487 -1.31 6.33 -2.82
N LEU A 488 -1.77 5.34 -3.57
CA LEU A 488 -1.27 5.09 -4.92
C LEU A 488 -1.73 6.18 -5.87
N THR A 489 -2.98 6.63 -5.73
CA THR A 489 -3.52 7.72 -6.54
C THR A 489 -2.81 9.03 -6.24
N GLY A 490 -2.54 9.33 -4.97
CA GLY A 490 -1.81 10.54 -4.57
C GLY A 490 -0.46 10.62 -5.27
N VAL A 491 0.39 9.61 -5.15
CA VAL A 491 1.72 9.63 -5.81
C VAL A 491 1.59 9.73 -7.34
N LEU A 492 0.69 8.96 -7.95
CA LEU A 492 0.51 8.98 -9.41
C LEU A 492 0.01 10.35 -9.92
N LEU A 493 -0.75 11.09 -9.12
CA LEU A 493 -1.17 12.46 -9.44
C LEU A 493 -0.04 13.46 -9.22
N HIS A 494 0.74 13.29 -8.16
CA HIS A 494 1.86 14.19 -7.87
C HIS A 494 2.99 14.05 -8.91
N ALA A 495 3.18 12.85 -9.45
CA ALA A 495 4.10 12.53 -10.55
C ALA A 495 3.80 13.29 -11.88
N VAL A 496 2.68 14.01 -11.98
CA VAL A 496 2.40 14.92 -13.11
C VAL A 496 3.15 16.24 -13.01
N VAL A 497 3.45 16.67 -11.78
CA VAL A 497 4.13 17.96 -11.51
C VAL A 497 5.48 17.76 -10.83
N GLU A 498 5.84 16.51 -10.54
CA GLU A 498 7.15 16.11 -10.02
C GLU A 498 7.63 14.78 -10.58
N PHE A 499 8.87 14.44 -10.24
CA PHE A 499 9.60 13.24 -10.66
C PHE A 499 9.83 12.30 -9.47
N ASP A 500 8.77 12.09 -8.67
CA ASP A 500 8.84 11.33 -7.42
C ASP A 500 9.31 9.89 -7.64
N LEU A 501 8.98 9.28 -8.79
CA LEU A 501 9.34 7.89 -9.06
C LEU A 501 10.82 7.71 -9.41
N GLN A 502 11.58 8.79 -9.60
CA GLN A 502 13.04 8.77 -9.74
C GLN A 502 13.78 8.82 -8.39
N ILE A 503 13.08 9.08 -7.29
CA ILE A 503 13.68 9.21 -5.95
C ILE A 503 13.51 7.89 -5.19
N PRO A 504 14.53 7.00 -5.11
CA PRO A 504 14.31 5.57 -4.92
C PRO A 504 13.54 5.15 -3.63
N ALA A 505 13.50 5.97 -2.58
CA ALA A 505 12.68 5.72 -1.39
C ALA A 505 11.17 5.69 -1.71
N ILE A 506 10.73 6.50 -2.66
CA ILE A 506 9.33 6.58 -3.09
C ILE A 506 8.92 5.33 -3.90
N PRO A 507 9.58 4.92 -5.01
CA PRO A 507 9.25 3.70 -5.72
C PRO A 507 9.43 2.45 -4.84
N VAL A 508 10.43 2.40 -3.94
CA VAL A 508 10.58 1.31 -2.95
C VAL A 508 9.32 1.13 -2.11
N LEU A 509 8.80 2.21 -1.52
CA LEU A 509 7.56 2.14 -0.73
C LEU A 509 6.34 1.93 -1.65
N PHE A 510 6.28 2.57 -2.82
CA PHE A 510 5.18 2.47 -3.77
C PHE A 510 4.95 1.03 -4.21
N VAL A 511 6.00 0.30 -4.62
CA VAL A 511 5.85 -1.10 -5.06
C VAL A 511 5.43 -2.02 -3.92
N CYS A 512 5.81 -1.70 -2.68
CA CYS A 512 5.37 -2.43 -1.48
C CYS A 512 3.91 -2.13 -1.13
N VAL A 513 3.47 -0.87 -1.22
CA VAL A 513 2.07 -0.48 -1.03
C VAL A 513 1.18 -1.06 -2.12
N ALA A 514 1.64 -1.10 -3.38
CA ALA A 514 0.95 -1.72 -4.51
C ALA A 514 0.75 -3.23 -4.33
N ALA A 515 1.52 -3.88 -3.45
CA ALA A 515 1.34 -5.29 -3.10
C ALA A 515 0.20 -5.53 -2.10
N LEU A 516 -0.31 -4.49 -1.43
CA LEU A 516 -1.45 -4.61 -0.50
C LEU A 516 -2.75 -4.87 -1.27
N ARG A 517 -3.53 -5.85 -0.80
CA ARG A 517 -4.81 -6.23 -1.41
C ARG A 517 -5.87 -6.49 -0.36
N ALA A 518 -7.13 -6.52 -0.79
CA ALA A 518 -8.23 -6.97 0.06
C ALA A 518 -8.09 -8.47 0.37
N ASP A 519 -8.39 -8.86 1.61
CA ASP A 519 -8.34 -10.26 2.02
C ASP A 519 -9.48 -11.05 1.37
N ARG A 520 -9.13 -12.09 0.60
CA ARG A 520 -10.11 -12.98 -0.05
C ARG A 520 -10.76 -13.95 0.93
N SER A 521 -10.19 -14.11 2.13
CA SER A 521 -10.69 -15.02 3.19
C SER A 521 -12.09 -14.67 3.72
N GLY A 522 -12.59 -13.47 3.43
CA GLY A 522 -13.94 -13.04 3.81
C GLY A 522 -15.08 -13.81 3.15
N ARG A 523 -14.83 -14.57 2.07
CA ARG A 523 -15.86 -15.44 1.46
C ARG A 523 -16.22 -16.64 2.35
N ASP A 524 -15.26 -17.20 3.07
CA ASP A 524 -15.49 -18.35 3.96
C ASP A 524 -16.24 -17.98 5.24
N LYS A 525 -16.15 -16.71 5.69
CA LYS A 525 -16.90 -16.24 6.87
C LYS A 525 -18.40 -16.09 6.62
N GLY A 526 -18.82 -15.91 5.36
CA GLY A 526 -20.22 -15.94 4.96
C GLY A 526 -20.81 -17.36 5.08
N ALA A 527 -20.07 -18.36 4.60
CA ALA A 527 -20.44 -19.77 4.70
C ALA A 527 -20.35 -20.32 6.15
N ALA A 528 -19.37 -19.87 6.94
CA ALA A 528 -19.27 -20.24 8.36
C ALA A 528 -20.34 -19.55 9.24
N ARG A 529 -20.95 -18.45 8.78
CA ARG A 529 -22.13 -17.86 9.44
C ARG A 529 -23.41 -18.63 9.15
N SER A 530 -23.55 -19.24 7.97
CA SER A 530 -24.71 -20.07 7.62
C SER A 530 -24.66 -21.48 8.21
N LEU A 531 -23.53 -21.88 8.82
CA LEU A 531 -23.34 -23.18 9.47
C LEU A 531 -23.42 -23.12 11.01
N ARG A 532 -23.72 -21.96 11.60
CA ARG A 532 -24.10 -21.90 13.01
C ARG A 532 -25.56 -22.35 13.12
N GLY A 533 -25.75 -23.57 13.63
CA GLY A 533 -27.08 -24.12 13.84
C GLY A 533 -27.91 -23.32 14.85
N PRO A 534 -29.24 -23.56 14.91
CA PRO A 534 -30.22 -22.77 15.68
C PRO A 534 -29.96 -22.64 17.20
N GLY A 535 -29.01 -23.40 17.76
CA GLY A 535 -28.72 -23.41 19.21
C GLY A 535 -28.04 -22.15 19.75
N ASP A 536 -27.28 -21.41 18.93
CA ASP A 536 -26.59 -20.18 19.36
C ASP A 536 -27.57 -18.98 19.51
N GLU A 537 -28.70 -19.00 18.79
CA GLU A 537 -29.75 -17.98 18.91
C GLU A 537 -30.61 -18.19 20.15
N ALA A 538 -30.86 -19.44 20.55
CA ALA A 538 -31.57 -19.76 21.80
C ALA A 538 -30.80 -19.27 23.05
N PHE A 539 -29.45 -19.31 23.03
CA PHE A 539 -28.62 -18.80 24.13
C PHE A 539 -28.62 -17.25 24.20
N ARG A 540 -28.94 -16.56 23.10
CA ARG A 540 -29.17 -15.10 23.08
C ARG A 540 -30.59 -14.73 23.47
N ALA A 541 -31.59 -15.48 23.01
CA ALA A 541 -32.99 -15.28 23.40
C ALA A 541 -33.19 -15.43 24.92
N GLY A 542 -32.46 -16.34 25.57
CA GLY A 542 -32.48 -16.50 27.03
C GLY A 542 -31.90 -15.34 27.84
N ARG A 543 -31.09 -14.44 27.23
CA ARG A 543 -30.61 -13.21 27.88
C ARG A 543 -31.49 -11.99 27.60
N GLU A 544 -32.21 -11.99 26.49
CA GLU A 544 -33.13 -10.89 26.12
C GLU A 544 -34.54 -11.07 26.71
N GLY A 545 -34.89 -12.27 27.20
CA GLY A 545 -36.14 -12.55 27.92
C GLY A 545 -36.22 -12.02 29.36
N GLY A 546 -35.20 -11.31 29.84
CA GLY A 546 -35.15 -10.73 31.19
C GLY A 546 -35.51 -9.25 31.24
N ALA A 547 -36.57 -8.79 30.56
CA ALA A 547 -37.09 -7.44 30.79
C ALA A 547 -38.57 -7.29 30.39
N SER A 548 -39.39 -6.93 31.39
CA SER A 548 -40.66 -6.21 31.31
C SER A 548 -41.88 -6.93 30.70
N VAL A 549 -42.55 -7.74 31.53
CA VAL A 549 -44.01 -7.84 31.48
C VAL A 549 -44.57 -6.49 31.93
N ARG A 550 -45.00 -5.65 30.97
CA ARG A 550 -45.85 -4.49 31.24
C ARG A 550 -47.30 -4.98 31.24
N ILE A 551 -47.85 -5.18 32.43
CA ILE A 551 -49.29 -5.31 32.63
C ILE A 551 -49.94 -3.98 32.24
N ALA A 552 -50.85 -4.03 31.26
CA ALA A 552 -51.72 -2.92 30.94
C ALA A 552 -52.75 -2.73 32.06
N ALA A 553 -52.54 -1.76 32.93
CA ALA A 553 -53.55 -1.27 33.85
C ALA A 553 -54.05 0.10 33.36
N ARG A 554 -55.25 0.11 32.78
CA ARG A 554 -56.10 1.31 32.73
C ARG A 554 -56.49 1.64 34.16
N GLN A 555 -56.10 2.80 34.67
CA GLN A 555 -56.77 3.39 35.81
C GLN A 555 -56.80 4.92 35.71
N THR A 556 -58.01 5.40 35.93
CA THR A 556 -58.51 6.76 35.90
C THR A 556 -57.93 7.61 37.04
N SER A 557 -57.96 8.92 36.82
CA SER A 557 -57.64 10.01 37.74
C SER A 557 -58.12 9.84 39.18
N SER A 558 -57.26 10.16 40.16
CA SER A 558 -57.57 11.09 41.25
C SER A 558 -56.33 11.40 42.11
N THR A 559 -56.24 12.68 42.46
CA THR A 559 -55.41 13.37 43.46
C THR A 559 -55.22 12.67 44.81
N GLY A 560 -54.07 12.84 45.46
CA GLY A 560 -53.95 12.66 46.91
C GLY A 560 -52.56 12.34 47.50
N ILE A 561 -51.91 13.38 48.03
CA ILE A 561 -51.24 13.49 49.36
C ILE A 561 -50.07 12.55 49.75
N ALA A 562 -49.13 13.19 50.46
CA ALA A 562 -47.84 12.79 51.03
C ALA A 562 -47.81 11.59 52.02
N GLY A 563 -46.59 11.07 52.28
CA GLY A 563 -46.27 10.16 53.40
C GLY A 563 -45.07 9.23 53.15
N ILE A 564 -43.81 9.67 53.33
CA ILE A 564 -42.88 9.34 54.46
C ILE A 564 -42.76 7.84 54.84
N TRP A 565 -41.59 7.19 54.60
CA TRP A 565 -40.65 6.62 55.61
C TRP A 565 -39.61 5.62 55.04
N ARG A 566 -38.46 5.56 55.75
CA ARG A 566 -37.23 4.74 55.62
C ARG A 566 -37.55 3.23 55.73
N SER A 567 -36.69 2.21 55.50
CA SER A 567 -35.26 2.06 55.80
C SER A 567 -34.68 0.71 55.28
N LYS A 568 -33.34 0.69 55.10
CA LYS A 568 -32.34 -0.36 55.48
C LYS A 568 -32.47 -1.84 55.06
N SER A 569 -31.47 -2.22 54.25
CA SER A 569 -30.39 -3.21 54.48
C SER A 569 -30.62 -4.73 54.49
N THR A 570 -29.64 -5.37 53.82
CA THR A 570 -28.87 -6.59 54.15
C THR A 570 -29.37 -8.00 53.78
N ASN A 571 -28.52 -8.67 52.98
CA ASN A 571 -27.99 -10.07 53.05
C ASN A 571 -29.03 -11.20 53.22
N GLU A 572 -29.01 -12.33 52.49
CA GLU A 572 -27.98 -13.38 52.53
C GLU A 572 -28.35 -14.55 51.57
N CYS A 573 -27.33 -15.30 51.16
CA CYS A 573 -27.24 -16.74 50.86
C CYS A 573 -28.48 -17.58 50.47
N ILE A 574 -28.29 -18.49 49.49
CA ILE A 574 -28.40 -19.95 49.68
C ILE A 574 -27.83 -20.71 48.46
N ARG A 575 -27.04 -21.75 48.75
CA ARG A 575 -26.48 -22.77 47.85
C ARG A 575 -27.43 -23.96 47.71
N THR A 576 -27.19 -24.73 46.64
CA THR A 576 -27.37 -26.20 46.49
C THR A 576 -28.78 -26.79 46.43
N ALA A 577 -29.06 -27.48 45.31
CA ALA A 577 -29.48 -28.88 45.31
C ALA A 577 -29.13 -29.55 43.96
N ALA A 578 -28.41 -30.67 44.04
CA ALA A 578 -28.19 -31.63 42.98
C ALA A 578 -29.02 -32.90 43.27
N THR A 579 -29.20 -33.71 42.23
CA THR A 579 -29.52 -35.16 42.22
C THR A 579 -30.93 -35.64 42.56
N ALA A 580 -31.59 -36.30 41.58
CA ALA A 580 -32.17 -37.66 41.64
C ALA A 580 -32.93 -37.96 40.33
N ALA A 581 -32.53 -39.01 39.57
CA ALA A 581 -33.28 -40.28 39.38
C ALA A 581 -34.44 -40.19 38.35
N ARG A 582 -34.78 -41.17 37.50
CA ARG A 582 -34.39 -42.56 37.26
C ARG A 582 -35.01 -43.00 35.91
N SER A 583 -34.48 -44.09 35.38
CA SER A 583 -34.89 -44.86 34.20
C SER A 583 -36.26 -45.55 34.30
N GLN A 584 -36.96 -45.73 33.17
CA GLN A 584 -37.84 -46.88 32.93
C GLN A 584 -38.07 -47.08 31.41
N GLY A 585 -38.06 -48.34 30.97
CA GLY A 585 -38.48 -48.78 29.64
C GLY A 585 -39.30 -50.07 29.73
N SER A 586 -40.20 -50.31 28.77
CA SER A 586 -40.88 -51.58 28.43
C SER A 586 -42.04 -51.28 27.43
N ARG A 587 -41.96 -51.62 26.13
CA ARG A 587 -42.49 -52.80 25.37
C ARG A 587 -44.02 -52.87 25.09
N ARG A 588 -44.34 -52.98 23.77
CA ARG A 588 -45.43 -53.73 23.04
C ARG A 588 -46.91 -53.31 23.30
N THR A 589 -47.89 -53.32 22.38
CA THR A 589 -48.16 -53.98 21.07
C THR A 589 -49.45 -53.38 20.42
N GLU A 590 -49.56 -53.41 19.07
CA GLU A 590 -50.78 -53.58 18.20
C GLU A 590 -52.01 -52.61 18.31
N ALA A 591 -52.81 -52.25 17.30
CA ALA A 591 -52.85 -52.36 15.83
C ALA A 591 -54.03 -51.50 15.27
N ARG A 592 -53.91 -51.00 14.01
CA ARG A 592 -54.96 -50.67 12.98
C ARG A 592 -56.01 -49.56 13.29
N THR A 593 -56.43 -48.64 12.41
CA THR A 593 -56.55 -48.48 10.92
C THR A 593 -56.44 -46.97 10.54
N ALA A 594 -55.65 -46.53 9.55
CA ALA A 594 -55.96 -46.21 8.11
C ALA A 594 -57.20 -45.29 7.90
N ASN A 595 -57.23 -44.22 7.08
CA ASN A 595 -56.61 -44.01 5.75
C ASN A 595 -56.75 -42.54 5.27
N ALA A 596 -55.83 -42.10 4.38
CA ALA A 596 -56.03 -41.37 3.11
C ALA A 596 -54.91 -40.33 2.85
N ALA A 597 -54.34 -40.14 1.65
CA ALA A 597 -54.19 -40.91 0.41
C ALA A 597 -53.32 -40.04 -0.52
N GLN A 598 -52.42 -40.62 -1.33
CA GLN A 598 -52.11 -40.18 -2.70
C GLN A 598 -51.08 -41.09 -3.37
N SER A 599 -51.51 -41.81 -4.41
CA SER A 599 -50.83 -41.87 -5.73
C SER A 599 -51.68 -42.70 -6.71
N ALA A 600 -51.81 -42.20 -7.95
CA ALA A 600 -51.51 -42.93 -9.18
C ALA A 600 -52.29 -42.39 -10.39
N ILE A 601 -51.55 -42.34 -11.50
CA ILE A 601 -51.87 -41.89 -12.86
C ILE A 601 -52.57 -43.01 -13.65
N ARG A 602 -53.48 -42.67 -14.57
CA ARG A 602 -53.70 -43.38 -15.85
C ARG A 602 -54.35 -42.47 -16.92
N MET A 603 -53.82 -42.57 -18.15
CA MET A 603 -54.20 -41.96 -19.46
C MET A 603 -55.63 -42.36 -19.93
N PRO A 604 -56.16 -42.07 -21.17
CA PRO A 604 -55.65 -41.34 -22.38
C PRO A 604 -56.71 -40.45 -23.11
N GLY A 605 -56.34 -39.81 -24.24
CA GLY A 605 -57.32 -39.43 -25.29
C GLY A 605 -56.94 -38.25 -26.22
N MET A 606 -56.43 -38.56 -27.42
CA MET A 606 -56.35 -37.71 -28.63
C MET A 606 -57.77 -37.33 -29.18
N PRO A 607 -57.99 -36.44 -30.19
CA PRO A 607 -57.10 -36.04 -31.31
C PRO A 607 -57.11 -34.57 -31.82
N VAL A 608 -56.01 -34.23 -32.53
CA VAL A 608 -55.82 -33.48 -33.82
C VAL A 608 -56.81 -32.36 -34.23
N SER A 609 -56.30 -31.15 -34.53
CA SER A 609 -56.27 -30.55 -35.91
C SER A 609 -55.86 -29.05 -35.97
N THR A 610 -54.80 -28.78 -36.75
CA THR A 610 -54.56 -27.71 -37.76
C THR A 610 -54.61 -26.18 -37.52
N SER A 611 -53.68 -25.53 -38.24
CA SER A 611 -53.57 -24.14 -38.76
C SER A 611 -53.03 -23.07 -37.81
N VAL A 612 -51.88 -22.40 -38.03
CA VAL A 612 -51.27 -21.65 -39.17
C VAL A 612 -51.65 -20.15 -39.17
N CYS A 613 -50.58 -19.32 -39.15
CA CYS A 613 -50.47 -17.88 -39.45
C CYS A 613 -51.25 -16.91 -38.53
N THR A 614 -50.71 -15.76 -38.12
CA THR A 614 -49.71 -14.86 -38.74
C THR A 614 -48.66 -14.36 -37.76
#